data_AF-A0A0S9F1D5-F1
#
_entry.id   AF-A0A0S9F1D5-F1
#
_cell.length_a   1.000
_cell.length_b   1.000
_cell.length_c   1.000
_cell.angle_alpha   90.00
_cell.angle_beta   90.00
_cell.angle_gamma   90.00
#
_symmetry.space_group_name_H-M   'P 1'
#
loop_
_entity.id
_entity.type
_entity.pdbx_description
1 polymer ?
#
loop_
_entity_poly.entity_id
_entity_poly.type
_entity_poly.pdbx_seq_one_letter_code
_entity_poly.pdbx_strand_id
1 'polypeptide(L)' 'MGYENPLLKLPAGRALLALPPADRLRIEGVMRELREQANTEAENAWRRKKGPMAAYWRAVATYARHTAHALSKGEKNASR' A
#
# COMPACT_ATOMS: atom_id res chain seq x y z
N MET A 1 -21.44 -0.14 1.63
CA MET A 1 -20.65 -0.57 0.46
C MET A 1 -19.18 -0.51 0.87
N GLY A 2 -18.55 -1.66 1.11
CA GLY A 2 -17.19 -1.71 1.65
C GLY A 2 -16.16 -1.25 0.62
N TYR A 3 -15.14 -0.51 1.06
CA TYR A 3 -14.02 -0.13 0.20
C TYR A 3 -13.32 -1.39 -0.35
N GLU A 4 -13.48 -1.63 -1.65
CA GLU A 4 -12.77 -2.70 -2.35
C GLU A 4 -11.43 -2.17 -2.84
N ASN A 5 -10.36 -2.85 -2.46
CA ASN A 5 -9.00 -2.48 -2.82
C ASN A 5 -8.79 -2.66 -4.34
N PRO A 6 -8.46 -1.60 -5.09
CA PRO A 6 -8.32 -1.69 -6.55
C PRO A 6 -7.21 -2.66 -6.99
N LEU A 7 -6.17 -2.87 -6.17
CA LEU A 7 -5.12 -3.84 -6.50
C LEU A 7 -5.66 -5.27 -6.61
N LEU A 8 -6.69 -5.63 -5.84
CA LEU A 8 -7.25 -6.99 -5.87
C LEU A 8 -8.06 -7.29 -7.15
N LYS A 9 -8.36 -6.25 -7.95
CA LYS A 9 -8.94 -6.42 -9.29
C LYS A 9 -7.90 -6.89 -10.31
N LEU A 10 -6.61 -6.68 -10.03
CA LEU A 10 -5.50 -7.04 -10.91
C LEU A 10 -4.93 -8.43 -10.56
N PRO A 11 -4.48 -9.22 -11.56
CA PRO A 11 -3.84 -10.52 -11.29
C PRO A 11 -2.64 -10.43 -10.34
N ALA A 12 -1.77 -9.43 -10.54
CA ALA A 12 -0.59 -9.23 -9.69
C ALA A 12 -0.95 -8.90 -8.23
N GLY A 13 -2.01 -8.12 -8.00
CA GLY A 13 -2.46 -7.82 -6.65
C GLY A 13 -3.12 -9.02 -5.97
N ARG A 14 -3.78 -9.91 -6.72
CA ARG A 14 -4.28 -11.18 -6.18
C ARG A 14 -3.17 -12.14 -5.78
N ALA A 15 -2.04 -12.14 -6.49
CA ALA A 15 -0.90 -12.99 -6.16
C ALA A 15 -0.34 -12.73 -4.75
N LEU A 16 -0.48 -11.50 -4.23
CA LEU A 16 -0.11 -11.15 -2.86
C LEU A 16 -0.87 -11.95 -1.79
N LEU A 17 -2.10 -12.40 -2.09
CA LEU A 17 -2.91 -13.18 -1.15
C LEU A 17 -2.36 -14.60 -0.96
N ALA A 18 -1.66 -15.14 -1.96
CA ALA A 18 -1.10 -16.49 -1.95
C ALA A 18 0.25 -16.58 -1.22
N LEU A 19 0.82 -15.45 -0.81
CA LEU A 19 2.07 -15.43 -0.04
C LEU A 19 1.88 -16.07 1.35
N PRO A 20 2.92 -16.74 1.89
CA PRO A 20 2.91 -17.23 3.27
C PRO A 20 2.58 -16.12 4.27
N PRO A 21 1.87 -16.41 5.38
CA PRO A 21 1.48 -15.40 6.36
C PRO A 21 2.64 -14.54 6.88
N ALA A 22 3.78 -15.17 7.21
CA ALA A 22 4.96 -14.47 7.71
C ALA A 22 5.52 -13.45 6.71
N ASP A 23 5.49 -13.76 5.41
CA ASP A 23 5.99 -12.85 4.38
C ASP A 23 5.02 -11.70 4.15
N ARG A 24 3.71 -11.98 4.18
CA ARG A 24 2.70 -10.91 4.12
C ARG A 24 2.86 -9.92 5.26
N LEU A 25 3.07 -10.40 6.48
CA LEU A 25 3.25 -9.55 7.66
C LEU A 25 4.49 -8.65 7.54
N ARG A 26 5.62 -9.22 7.10
CA ARG A 26 6.87 -8.46 6.89
C ARG A 26 6.70 -7.37 5.83
N ILE A 27 6.14 -7.73 4.67
CA ILE A 27 5.95 -6.78 3.57
C ILE A 27 4.90 -5.72 3.95
N GLU A 28 3.84 -6.11 4.66
CA GLU A 28 2.82 -5.18 5.15
C GLU A 28 3.43 -4.11 6.05
N GLY A 29 4.29 -4.50 7.00
CA GLY A 29 5.00 -3.56 7.86
C GLY A 29 5.79 -2.52 7.06
N VAL A 30 6.63 -2.97 6.13
CA VAL A 30 7.40 -2.08 5.24
C VAL A 30 6.49 -1.15 4.43
N MET A 31 5.38 -1.65 3.90
CA MET A 31 4.46 -0.84 3.10
C MET A 31 3.72 0.21 3.94
N ARG A 32 3.48 -0.06 5.23
CA ARG A 32 2.89 0.92 6.16
C ARG A 32 3.88 2.04 6.48
N GLU A 33 5.13 1.70 6.78
CA GLU A 33 6.19 2.69 7.01
C GLU A 33 6.46 3.52 5.75
N LEU A 34 6.55 2.88 4.59
CA LEU A 34 6.77 3.56 3.31
C LEU A 34 5.64 4.54 3.00
N ARG A 35 4.38 4.17 3.29
CA ARG A 35 3.24 5.08 3.16
C ARG A 35 3.41 6.33 4.03
N GLU A 36 3.83 6.17 5.28
CA GLU A 36 4.00 7.29 6.21
C GLU A 36 5.12 8.23 5.75
N GLN A 37 6.28 7.67 5.40
CA GLN A 37 7.41 8.44 4.88
C GLN A 37 7.06 9.16 3.57
N ALA A 38 6.42 8.48 2.63
CA ALA A 38 6.01 9.07 1.36
C ALA A 38 4.97 10.19 1.55
N ASN A 39 4.06 10.08 2.52
CA ASN A 39 3.14 11.19 2.83
C ASN A 39 3.90 12.41 3.35
N THR A 40 4.87 12.21 4.25
CA THR A 40 5.74 13.30 4.75
C THR A 40 6.49 13.97 3.60
N GLU A 41 7.05 13.18 2.69
CA GLU A 41 7.77 13.72 1.52
C GLU A 41 6.85 14.45 0.52
N ALA A 42 5.61 13.99 0.36
CA ALA A 42 4.61 14.70 -0.42
C ALA A 42 4.32 16.09 0.18
N GLU A 43 4.09 16.18 1.48
CA GLU A 43 3.88 17.46 2.17
C GLU A 43 5.13 18.36 2.09
N ASN A 44 6.32 17.79 2.25
CA ASN A 44 7.59 18.51 2.07
C ASN A 44 7.70 19.10 0.66
N ALA A 45 7.38 18.33 -0.37
CA ALA A 45 7.42 18.77 -1.75
C ALA A 45 6.36 19.84 -2.05
N TRP A 46 5.15 19.74 -1.49
CA TRP A 46 4.13 20.79 -1.60
C TRP A 46 4.60 22.11 -1.00
N ARG A 47 5.13 22.09 0.24
CA ARG A 47 5.68 23.29 0.91
C ARG A 47 6.79 23.95 0.09
N ARG A 48 7.60 23.15 -0.59
CA ARG A 48 8.70 23.62 -1.46
C ARG A 48 8.26 23.98 -2.88
N LYS A 49 6.94 24.00 -3.16
CA LYS A 49 6.36 24.29 -4.48
C LYS A 49 6.83 23.34 -5.60
N LYS A 50 7.13 22.08 -5.26
CA LYS A 50 7.56 21.02 -6.19
C LYS A 50 6.40 20.10 -6.54
N GLY A 51 5.43 20.61 -7.30
CA GLY A 51 4.17 19.92 -7.60
C GLY A 51 4.31 18.50 -8.16
N PRO A 52 5.11 18.27 -9.22
CA PRO A 52 5.30 16.92 -9.76
C PRO A 52 5.88 15.92 -8.76
N MET A 53 6.83 16.36 -7.92
CA MET A 53 7.43 15.51 -6.89
C MET A 53 6.43 15.19 -5.78
N ALA A 54 5.58 16.15 -5.42
CA ALA A 54 4.55 15.94 -4.42
C ALA A 54 3.48 14.95 -4.90
N ALA A 55 3.08 15.03 -6.18
CA ALA A 55 2.19 14.06 -6.81
C ALA A 55 2.82 12.65 -6.87
N TYR A 56 4.10 12.54 -7.25
CA TYR A 56 4.85 11.29 -7.23
C TYR A 56 4.83 10.63 -5.84
N TRP A 57 5.20 11.38 -4.79
CA TRP A 57 5.19 10.85 -3.43
C TRP A 57 3.80 10.46 -2.96
N ARG A 58 2.76 11.21 -3.36
CA ARG A 58 1.37 10.83 -3.05
C ARG A 58 0.94 9.54 -3.75
N ALA A 59 1.38 9.31 -4.99
CA ALA A 59 1.15 8.06 -5.70
C ALA A 59 1.82 6.88 -4.97
N VAL A 60 3.08 7.04 -4.56
CA VAL A 60 3.80 6.03 -3.75
C VAL A 60 3.01 5.70 -2.47
N ALA A 61 2.60 6.72 -1.71
CA ALA A 61 1.83 6.52 -0.48
C ALA A 61 0.49 5.78 -0.73
N THR A 62 -0.15 6.06 -1.86
CA THR A 62 -1.43 5.44 -2.26
C THR A 62 -1.24 3.96 -2.59
N TYR A 63 -0.27 3.62 -3.43
CA TYR A 63 0.02 2.22 -3.77
C TYR A 63 0.53 1.44 -2.56
N ALA A 64 1.40 2.02 -1.73
CA ALA A 64 1.87 1.38 -0.49
C ALA A 64 0.69 1.04 0.45
N ARG A 65 -0.27 1.97 0.62
CA ARG A 65 -1.50 1.72 1.37
C ARG A 65 -2.32 0.57 0.77
N HIS A 66 -2.50 0.56 -0.54
CA HIS A 66 -3.25 -0.50 -1.21
C HIS A 66 -2.55 -1.85 -1.06
N THR A 67 -1.24 -1.92 -1.21
CA THR A 67 -0.47 -3.16 -1.06
C THR A 67 -0.58 -3.68 0.37
N ALA A 68 -0.36 -2.84 1.38
CA ALA A 68 -0.53 -3.22 2.80
C ALA A 68 -1.94 -3.75 3.09
N HIS A 69 -2.97 -3.10 2.55
CA HIS A 69 -4.34 -3.53 2.75
C HIS A 69 -4.68 -4.83 2.00
N ALA A 70 -4.03 -5.13 0.88
CA ALA A 70 -4.17 -6.41 0.20
C ALA A 70 -3.56 -7.55 1.03
N LEU A 71 -2.35 -7.34 1.55
CA LEU A 71 -1.61 -8.32 2.36
C LEU A 71 -2.36 -8.71 3.65
N SER A 72 -2.97 -7.75 4.34
CA SER A 72 -3.77 -8.01 5.55
C SER A 72 -5.09 -8.78 5.31
N LYS A 73 -5.59 -8.85 4.07
CA LYS A 73 -6.80 -9.64 3.74
C LYS A 73 -6.50 -11.12 3.54
N GLY A 74 -5.28 -11.47 3.13
CA GLY A 74 -4.90 -12.86 2.91
C GLY A 74 -4.99 -13.69 4.20
N GLU A 75 -4.78 -13.08 5.37
CA GLU A 75 -4.95 -13.76 6.66
C GLU A 75 -6.41 -14.11 6.93
N LYS A 76 -7.34 -13.20 6.64
CA LYS A 76 -8.78 -13.39 6.88
C LYS A 76 -9.39 -14.50 6.04
N ASN A 77 -8.82 -14.79 4.88
CA ASN A 77 -9.27 -15.86 3.99
C ASN A 77 -8.63 -17.21 4.30
N ALA A 78 -7.50 -17.26 5.03
CA ALA A 78 -6.84 -18.52 5.40
C ALA A 78 -7.41 -19.14 6.69
N SER A 79 -8.18 -18.37 7.47
CA SER A 79 -8.87 -18.83 8.69
C SER A 79 -10.38 -19.04 8.48
N ARG A 80 -10.84 -19.15 7.23
CA ARG A 80 -12.20 -19.53 6.82
C ARG A 80 -12.13 -20.78 5.96
#